data_AF-A0A9Q1AJB4-F1
#
_entry.id   AF-A0A9Q1AJB4-F1
#
_cell.length_a   1.000
_cell.length_b   1.000
_cell.length_c   1.000
_cell.angle_alpha   90.00
_cell.angle_beta   90.00
_cell.angle_gamma   90.00
#
_symmetry.space_group_name_H-M   'P 1'
#
loop_
_entity.id
_entity.type
_entity.pdbx_description
1 polymer ?
#
loop_
_entity_poly.entity_id
_entity_poly.type
_entity_poly.pdbx_seq_one_letter_code
_entity_poly.pdbx_strand_id
1 'polypeptide(L)'
;MGTTCHCLLFPQGGSGQNCTSTGCVVDLNDSCPSELKVTSTEGDSVACKSACEAFGSPQYCCNGAYSTPDTCKPSTYSEIFKNACPRAYSYAYDDKTSTFTCASADYQITFCPSPNTSQKASQGHNTESTNADKTTPLVNSTMVYEGALSQNGASPSSTVQSHVIAGIVSLAVAIWQMG
;
A
#
# COMPACT_ATOMS: atom_id res chain seq x y z
N MET A 1 -9.43 -10.28 2.41
CA MET A 1 -9.26 -9.17 3.36
C MET A 1 -8.16 -9.60 4.31
N GLY A 2 -7.03 -8.87 4.38
CA GLY A 2 -5.94 -9.21 5.29
C GLY A 2 -4.60 -9.42 4.61
N THR A 3 -4.01 -8.35 4.08
CA THR A 3 -2.57 -8.17 3.94
C THR A 3 -2.33 -6.67 4.00
N THR A 4 -1.35 -6.24 4.78
CA THR A 4 -1.07 -4.82 4.99
C THR A 4 -0.84 -4.18 3.64
N CYS A 5 -1.63 -3.16 3.28
CA CYS A 5 -1.49 -2.50 2.00
C CYS A 5 -0.25 -1.59 2.03
N HIS A 6 0.86 -2.01 1.41
CA HIS A 6 2.04 -1.13 1.31
C HIS A 6 1.81 -0.01 0.31
N CYS A 7 2.58 1.06 0.44
CA CYS A 7 2.48 2.18 -0.48
C CYS A 7 3.83 2.50 -1.11
N LEU A 8 3.77 2.98 -2.34
CA LEU A 8 4.88 3.60 -3.05
C LEU A 8 4.47 4.98 -3.53
N LEU A 9 5.41 5.91 -3.40
CA LEU A 9 5.32 7.26 -3.92
C LEU A 9 6.34 7.38 -5.06
N PHE A 10 5.87 7.82 -6.22
CA PHE A 10 6.69 8.03 -7.40
C PHE A 10 6.67 9.51 -7.78
N PRO A 11 7.82 10.20 -7.75
CA PRO A 11 7.89 11.55 -8.32
C PRO A 11 7.69 11.49 -9.83
N GLN A 12 6.93 12.44 -10.36
CA GLN A 12 6.68 12.65 -11.78
C GLN A 12 7.36 13.97 -12.16
N GLY A 13 8.46 13.87 -12.92
CA GLY A 13 9.31 15.01 -13.22
C GLY A 13 10.11 15.50 -12.00
N GLY A 14 10.44 16.79 -12.00
CA GLY A 14 11.23 17.45 -10.96
C GLY A 14 12.72 17.14 -10.97
N SER A 15 13.44 17.73 -10.02
CA SER A 15 14.90 17.56 -9.87
C SER A 15 15.35 17.59 -8.41
N GLY A 16 16.49 16.99 -8.10
CA GLY A 16 17.06 16.96 -6.75
C GLY A 16 17.97 15.76 -6.54
N GLN A 17 18.83 15.84 -5.52
CA GLN A 17 19.87 14.83 -5.23
C GLN A 17 19.31 13.42 -4.95
N ASN A 18 18.03 13.31 -4.56
CA ASN A 18 17.37 12.04 -4.25
C ASN A 18 15.91 12.00 -4.76
N CYS A 19 15.65 12.57 -5.94
CA CYS A 19 14.31 12.53 -6.57
C CYS A 19 14.00 11.14 -7.14
N THR A 20 13.71 10.18 -6.26
CA THR A 20 13.43 8.78 -6.61
C THR A 20 12.26 8.26 -5.78
N SER A 21 11.68 7.13 -6.16
CA SER A 21 10.46 6.61 -5.51
C SER A 21 10.67 6.21 -4.04
N THR A 22 9.76 6.52 -3.13
CA THR A 22 9.86 6.15 -1.70
C THR A 22 8.69 5.26 -1.29
N GLY A 23 8.85 4.49 -0.21
CA GLY A 23 7.81 3.60 0.29
C GLY A 23 8.31 2.20 0.60
N CYS A 24 7.37 1.26 0.68
CA CYS A 24 7.66 -0.14 0.95
C CYS A 24 6.88 -1.05 -0.01
N VAL A 25 7.49 -2.18 -0.37
CA VAL A 25 6.89 -3.20 -1.25
C VAL A 25 6.82 -4.58 -0.59
N VAL A 26 7.25 -4.66 0.67
CA VAL A 26 7.41 -5.91 1.41
C VAL A 26 6.25 -6.07 2.38
N ASP A 27 5.64 -7.26 2.42
CA ASP A 27 4.69 -7.59 3.47
C ASP A 27 5.34 -7.70 4.84
N LEU A 28 5.18 -6.63 5.61
CA LEU A 28 5.65 -6.55 6.99
C LEU A 28 4.99 -7.57 7.92
N ASN A 29 3.82 -8.13 7.57
CA ASN A 29 3.14 -9.12 8.41
C ASN A 29 3.98 -10.39 8.63
N ASP A 30 4.72 -10.83 7.61
CA ASP A 30 5.51 -12.06 7.65
C ASP A 30 6.64 -11.97 8.68
N SER A 31 7.27 -10.80 8.78
CA SER A 31 8.38 -10.54 9.71
C SER A 31 7.93 -9.79 10.98
N CYS A 32 6.63 -9.58 11.17
CA CYS A 32 6.13 -8.80 12.28
C CYS A 32 6.31 -9.55 13.62
N PRO A 33 6.97 -8.94 14.62
CA PRO A 33 7.03 -9.49 15.97
C PRO A 33 5.64 -9.71 16.56
N SER A 34 5.46 -10.76 17.35
CA SER A 34 4.17 -11.14 17.95
C SER A 34 3.49 -10.01 18.72
N GLU A 35 4.28 -9.24 19.46
CA GLU A 35 3.89 -8.12 20.29
C GLU A 35 3.48 -6.87 19.49
N LEU A 36 3.79 -6.85 18.18
CA LEU A 36 3.40 -5.80 17.25
C LEU A 36 2.30 -6.24 16.27
N LYS A 37 1.99 -7.54 16.22
CA LYS A 37 1.00 -8.08 15.29
C LYS A 37 -0.42 -7.65 15.65
N VAL A 38 -1.16 -7.27 14.63
CA VAL A 38 -2.62 -7.10 14.68
C VAL A 38 -3.24 -8.29 13.98
N THR A 39 -4.11 -9.02 14.69
CA THR A 39 -4.75 -10.22 14.15
C THR A 39 -6.24 -10.01 13.86
N SER A 40 -6.71 -10.61 12.77
CA SER A 40 -8.13 -10.78 12.46
C SER A 40 -8.82 -11.68 13.49
N THR A 41 -10.16 -11.70 13.47
CA THR A 41 -10.98 -12.69 14.20
C THR A 41 -10.69 -14.13 13.79
N GLU A 42 -10.17 -14.32 12.57
CA GLU A 42 -9.79 -15.63 12.02
C GLU A 42 -8.35 -16.05 12.39
N GLY A 43 -7.59 -15.16 13.07
CA GLY A 43 -6.22 -15.41 13.49
C GLY A 43 -5.14 -14.92 12.52
N ASP A 44 -5.52 -14.43 11.34
CA ASP A 44 -4.58 -13.91 10.34
C ASP A 44 -3.94 -12.60 10.78
N SER A 45 -2.63 -12.41 10.52
CA SER A 45 -1.95 -11.13 10.72
C SER A 45 -2.39 -10.14 9.64
N VAL A 46 -3.07 -9.06 10.04
CA VAL A 46 -3.63 -8.06 9.12
C VAL A 46 -2.86 -6.75 9.11
N ALA A 47 -2.09 -6.46 10.16
CA ALA A 47 -1.21 -5.30 10.24
C ALA A 47 -0.04 -5.54 11.20
N CYS A 48 1.01 -4.74 11.05
CA CYS A 48 2.13 -4.67 11.99
C CYS A 48 2.22 -3.26 12.58
N LYS A 49 2.03 -3.14 13.89
CA LYS A 49 2.13 -1.86 14.60
C LYS A 49 3.58 -1.41 14.71
N SER A 50 3.78 -0.09 14.75
CA SER A 50 5.05 0.45 15.24
C SER A 50 5.19 0.18 16.75
N ALA A 51 6.43 0.18 17.26
CA ALA A 51 6.67 0.07 18.70
C ALA A 51 6.05 1.23 19.50
N CYS A 52 5.98 2.44 18.92
CA CYS A 52 5.29 3.56 19.56
C CYS A 52 3.80 3.26 19.73
N GLU A 53 3.14 2.75 18.70
CA GLU A 53 1.71 2.42 18.76
C GLU A 53 1.42 1.23 19.69
N ALA A 54 2.32 0.25 19.75
CA ALA A 54 2.15 -0.91 20.60
C ALA A 54 2.39 -0.62 22.09
N PHE A 55 3.41 0.18 22.41
CA PHE A 55 3.88 0.34 23.80
C PHE A 55 3.70 1.74 24.39
N GLY A 56 3.49 2.77 23.57
CA GLY A 56 3.32 4.17 24.01
C GLY A 56 4.50 4.77 24.78
N SER A 57 5.64 4.07 24.85
CA SER A 57 6.76 4.45 25.69
C SER A 57 7.56 5.61 25.07
N PRO A 58 8.06 6.57 25.87
CA PRO A 58 8.80 7.73 25.37
C PRO A 58 9.97 7.40 24.44
N GLN A 59 10.71 6.33 24.72
CA GLN A 59 11.82 5.88 23.88
C GLN A 59 11.40 5.41 22.48
N TYR A 60 10.18 4.90 22.29
CA TYR A 60 9.70 4.47 20.97
C TYR A 60 8.95 5.58 20.23
N CYS A 61 8.32 6.49 20.97
CA CYS A 61 7.56 7.60 20.43
C CYS A 61 8.38 8.88 20.26
N CYS A 62 9.65 8.88 20.68
CA CYS A 62 10.55 10.03 20.64
C CYS A 62 9.96 11.30 21.27
N ASN A 63 9.54 11.19 22.54
CA ASN A 63 8.99 12.33 23.28
C ASN A 63 9.64 12.48 24.67
N GLY A 64 9.37 13.60 25.34
CA GLY A 64 9.94 13.89 26.66
C GLY A 64 11.48 13.90 26.63
N ALA A 65 12.11 13.03 27.43
CA ALA A 65 13.57 12.87 27.46
C ALA A 65 14.16 12.37 26.12
N TYR A 66 13.32 11.78 25.25
CA TYR A 66 13.69 11.24 23.94
C TYR A 66 13.23 12.17 22.80
N SER A 67 13.07 13.47 23.04
CA SER A 67 12.54 14.43 22.04
C SER A 67 13.58 14.97 21.06
N THR A 68 14.79 14.39 20.99
CA THR A 68 15.81 14.79 20.03
C THR A 68 16.41 13.57 19.33
N PRO A 69 17.00 13.73 18.12
CA PRO A 69 17.72 12.64 17.44
C PRO A 69 18.90 12.08 18.25
N ASP A 70 19.48 12.91 19.14
CA ASP A 70 20.57 12.49 19.99
C ASP A 70 20.11 11.59 21.15
N THR A 71 18.88 11.76 21.63
CA THR A 71 18.35 10.97 22.75
C THR A 71 17.44 9.83 22.30
N CYS A 72 16.70 9.96 21.19
CA CYS A 72 15.88 8.88 20.63
C CYS A 72 16.65 8.08 19.59
N LYS A 73 17.18 6.93 20.02
CA LYS A 73 17.94 6.03 19.15
C LYS A 73 17.04 4.99 18.49
N PRO A 74 17.45 4.44 17.33
CA PRO A 74 16.81 3.27 16.76
C PRO A 74 16.70 2.15 17.81
N SER A 75 15.54 1.51 17.84
CA SER A 75 15.28 0.30 18.61
C SER A 75 15.35 -0.94 17.70
N THR A 76 15.45 -2.12 18.30
CA THR A 76 15.34 -3.40 17.59
C THR A 76 14.06 -3.48 16.76
N TYR A 77 12.95 -2.92 17.24
CA TYR A 77 11.70 -2.88 16.47
C TYR A 77 11.80 -1.99 15.22
N SER A 78 12.31 -0.77 15.34
CA SER A 78 12.48 0.13 14.18
C SER A 78 13.50 -0.42 13.16
N GLU A 79 14.48 -1.21 13.60
CA GLU A 79 15.43 -1.86 12.70
C GLU A 79 14.75 -2.93 11.83
N ILE A 80 13.74 -3.65 12.34
CA ILE A 80 12.96 -4.61 11.54
C ILE A 80 12.28 -3.90 10.37
N PHE A 81 11.59 -2.78 10.63
CA PHE A 81 10.94 -2.00 9.58
C PHE A 81 11.95 -1.38 8.62
N LYS A 82 13.09 -0.89 9.11
CA LYS A 82 14.16 -0.33 8.26
C LYS A 82 14.74 -1.39 7.32
N ASN A 83 14.99 -2.60 7.83
CA ASN A 83 15.55 -3.68 7.04
C ASN A 83 14.58 -4.17 5.96
N ALA A 84 13.28 -4.24 6.28
CA ALA A 84 12.25 -4.59 5.31
C ALA A 84 12.00 -3.47 4.28
N CYS A 85 12.04 -2.21 4.72
CA CYS A 85 11.72 -1.04 3.92
C CYS A 85 12.82 0.04 4.02
N PRO A 86 14.00 -0.13 3.38
CA PRO A 86 15.13 0.80 3.54
C PRO A 86 14.84 2.25 3.12
N ARG A 87 13.87 2.41 2.22
CA ARG A 87 13.43 3.70 1.64
C ARG A 87 12.22 4.28 2.35
N ALA A 88 11.80 3.73 3.48
CA ALA A 88 10.72 4.25 4.30
C ALA A 88 11.23 4.59 5.70
N TYR A 89 10.61 5.60 6.32
CA TYR A 89 10.85 5.93 7.71
C TYR A 89 10.41 4.76 8.60
N SER A 90 11.29 4.34 9.51
CA SER A 90 11.02 3.28 10.49
C SER A 90 10.81 3.79 11.92
N TYR A 91 11.21 5.02 12.21
CA TYR A 91 10.94 5.75 13.45
C TYR A 91 11.04 7.26 13.24
N ALA A 92 10.74 8.06 14.27
CA ALA A 92 10.53 9.51 14.13
C ALA A 92 11.76 10.31 13.62
N TYR A 93 12.99 9.85 13.88
CA TYR A 93 14.22 10.55 13.46
C TYR A 93 15.05 9.77 12.43
N ASP A 94 14.38 8.98 11.60
CA ASP A 94 15.01 8.20 10.53
C ASP A 94 15.28 9.03 9.27
N ASP A 95 16.04 10.10 9.39
CA ASP A 95 16.21 11.11 8.34
C ASP A 95 17.29 10.76 7.31
N LYS A 96 18.42 10.19 7.73
CA LYS A 96 19.63 10.02 6.90
C LYS A 96 19.44 9.12 5.67
N THR A 97 18.48 8.19 5.71
CA THR A 97 18.26 7.21 4.61
C THR A 97 16.85 7.22 4.05
N SER A 98 15.94 8.01 4.63
CA SER A 98 14.51 8.02 4.24
C SER A 98 13.94 9.39 3.93
N THR A 99 14.77 10.44 3.96
CA THR A 99 14.37 11.75 3.44
C THR A 99 14.59 11.80 1.93
N PHE A 100 13.49 11.98 1.18
CA PHE A 100 13.52 12.19 -0.28
C PHE A 100 13.03 13.59 -0.57
N THR A 101 13.79 14.33 -1.38
CA THR A 101 13.43 15.70 -1.75
C THR A 101 13.49 15.83 -3.26
N CYS A 102 12.36 16.20 -3.85
CA CYS A 102 12.27 16.54 -5.26
C CYS A 102 11.60 17.91 -5.43
N ALA A 103 12.33 18.82 -6.09
CA ALA A 103 11.83 20.14 -6.42
C ALA A 103 10.99 20.08 -7.70
N SER A 104 9.85 20.77 -7.70
CA SER A 104 8.97 20.91 -8.87
C SER A 104 8.52 19.58 -9.49
N ALA A 105 8.16 18.61 -8.64
CA ALA A 105 7.59 17.33 -9.05
C ALA A 105 6.11 17.24 -8.66
N ASP A 106 5.34 16.56 -9.49
CA ASP A 106 4.08 15.94 -9.08
C ASP A 106 4.37 14.56 -8.46
N TYR A 107 3.42 13.99 -7.71
CA TYR A 107 3.61 12.70 -7.07
C TYR A 107 2.44 11.76 -7.36
N GLN A 108 2.75 10.54 -7.78
CA GLN A 108 1.80 9.44 -7.84
C GLN A 108 1.96 8.56 -6.61
N ILE A 109 0.84 8.25 -5.94
CA ILE A 109 0.80 7.34 -4.81
C ILE A 109 0.09 6.07 -5.25
N THR A 110 0.78 4.93 -5.12
CA THR A 110 0.24 3.60 -5.41
C THR A 110 0.08 2.84 -4.10
N PHE A 111 -1.14 2.39 -3.82
CA PHE A 111 -1.45 1.51 -2.71
C PHE A 111 -1.50 0.06 -3.20
N CYS A 112 -0.98 -0.86 -2.41
CA CYS A 112 -0.93 -2.29 -2.71
C CYS A 112 -0.33 -2.56 -4.11
N PRO A 113 0.85 -2.03 -4.44
CA PRO A 113 1.47 -2.34 -5.73
C PRO A 113 1.70 -3.86 -5.81
N SER A 114 1.22 -4.49 -6.88
CA SER A 114 1.47 -5.91 -7.10
C SER A 114 2.97 -6.18 -7.15
N PRO A 115 3.51 -7.17 -6.41
CA PRO A 115 4.89 -7.58 -6.61
C PRO A 115 5.02 -8.06 -8.06
N ASN A 116 5.84 -7.39 -8.87
CA ASN A 116 5.92 -7.68 -10.30
C ASN A 116 6.52 -9.09 -10.55
N THR A 117 5.70 -10.14 -10.55
CA THR A 117 6.03 -11.45 -11.13
C THR A 117 5.60 -11.47 -12.60
N SER A 118 6.14 -10.55 -13.39
CA SER A 118 6.09 -10.61 -14.86
C SER A 118 7.51 -10.68 -15.42
N GLN A 119 8.29 -11.62 -14.91
CA GLN A 119 9.24 -12.34 -15.77
C GLN A 119 8.63 -13.70 -16.09
N LYS A 120 7.60 -13.71 -16.95
CA LYS A 120 7.28 -14.93 -17.67
C LYS A 120 8.24 -15.02 -18.84
N ALA A 121 9.28 -15.82 -18.62
CA ALA A 121 9.90 -16.71 -19.58
C ALA A 121 9.32 -16.59 -21.01
N SER A 122 10.08 -15.97 -21.90
CA SER A 122 10.26 -16.54 -23.23
C SER A 122 11.55 -17.36 -23.17
N GLN A 123 11.37 -18.68 -23.22
CA GLN A 123 12.46 -19.62 -23.34
C GLN A 123 13.27 -19.30 -24.60
N GLY A 124 14.57 -19.08 -24.41
CA GLY A 124 15.61 -19.23 -25.41
C GLY A 124 16.78 -19.91 -24.72
N HIS A 125 16.88 -21.22 -24.92
CA HIS A 125 17.90 -22.10 -24.36
C HIS A 125 19.30 -21.64 -24.79
N ASN A 126 20.26 -21.59 -23.86
CA ASN A 126 21.56 -22.27 -23.95
C ASN A 126 22.36 -22.11 -22.64
N THR A 127 22.75 -23.26 -22.11
CA THR A 127 23.53 -23.55 -20.91
C THR A 127 24.95 -22.97 -20.94
N GLU A 128 25.44 -22.39 -19.84
CA GLU A 128 26.70 -22.80 -19.18
C GLU A 128 26.84 -22.19 -17.76
N SER A 129 27.28 -23.02 -16.80
CA SER A 129 27.40 -22.72 -15.37
C SER A 129 28.78 -22.18 -14.98
N THR A 130 28.87 -21.20 -14.08
CA THR A 130 29.93 -21.18 -13.03
C THR A 130 29.59 -20.23 -11.86
N ASN A 131 30.25 -20.44 -10.73
CA ASN A 131 29.84 -20.16 -9.34
C ASN A 131 29.97 -18.70 -8.83
N ALA A 132 29.11 -18.40 -7.83
CA ALA A 132 29.28 -17.51 -6.66
C ALA A 132 29.70 -16.03 -6.84
N ASP A 133 28.78 -15.10 -6.54
CA ASP A 133 29.04 -13.94 -5.66
C ASP A 133 27.73 -13.28 -5.16
N LYS A 134 27.80 -12.72 -3.96
CA LYS A 134 26.75 -12.07 -3.17
C LYS A 134 26.42 -10.69 -3.75
N THR A 135 25.30 -10.54 -4.46
CA THR A 135 24.66 -9.23 -4.71
C THR A 135 23.18 -9.44 -5.02
N THR A 136 22.29 -8.98 -4.13
CA THR A 136 20.85 -8.87 -4.40
C THR A 136 20.63 -7.83 -5.52
N PRO A 137 19.86 -8.14 -6.59
CA PRO A 137 19.77 -7.24 -7.74
C PRO A 137 19.01 -5.97 -7.41
N LEU A 138 19.72 -4.86 -7.57
CA LEU A 138 19.23 -3.51 -7.80
C LEU A 138 18.08 -3.56 -8.82
N VAL A 139 16.85 -3.22 -8.42
CA VAL A 139 15.76 -3.03 -9.39
C VAL A 139 16.11 -1.79 -10.20
N ASN A 140 16.57 -2.07 -11.42
CA ASN A 140 17.13 -1.14 -12.38
C ASN A 140 16.17 0.03 -12.64
N SER A 141 16.68 1.24 -12.44
CA SER A 141 16.05 2.49 -12.85
C SER A 141 15.93 2.55 -14.36
N THR A 142 14.77 2.16 -14.92
CA THR A 142 14.17 2.72 -16.15
C THR A 142 12.80 2.07 -16.31
N MET A 143 11.74 2.76 -15.90
CA MET A 143 10.39 2.42 -16.36
C MET A 143 9.79 3.71 -16.90
N VAL A 144 9.84 3.86 -18.23
CA VAL A 144 8.98 4.82 -18.95
C VAL A 144 7.60 4.20 -18.96
N TYR A 145 6.60 4.88 -18.38
CA TYR A 145 5.22 4.42 -18.44
C TYR A 145 4.48 5.27 -19.48
N GLU A 146 4.04 4.65 -20.58
CA GLU A 146 3.07 5.27 -21.48
C GLU A 146 1.73 5.37 -20.77
N GLY A 147 1.17 6.58 -20.74
CA GLY A 147 -0.11 6.86 -20.11
C GLY A 147 -1.27 6.22 -20.88
N ALA A 148 -1.99 5.31 -20.22
CA ALA A 148 -3.32 4.94 -20.67
C ALA A 148 -4.32 6.02 -20.22
N LEU A 149 -4.72 6.88 -21.16
CA LEU A 149 -5.89 7.76 -21.02
C LEU A 149 -7.14 6.89 -20.86
N SER A 150 -7.68 6.78 -19.65
CA SER A 150 -9.05 6.27 -19.48
C SER A 150 -10.02 7.41 -19.77
N GLN A 151 -10.54 7.43 -20.99
CA GLN A 151 -11.64 8.31 -21.37
C GLN A 151 -12.89 7.92 -20.57
N ASN A 152 -13.48 8.87 -19.87
CA ASN A 152 -14.81 8.74 -19.28
C ASN A 152 -15.85 8.62 -20.41
N GLY A 153 -16.17 7.39 -20.82
CA GLY A 153 -17.33 7.09 -21.64
C GLY A 153 -18.59 7.14 -20.79
N ALA A 154 -19.29 8.26 -20.79
CA ALA A 154 -20.68 8.31 -20.35
C ALA A 154 -21.55 7.59 -21.41
N SER A 155 -22.06 6.40 -21.09
CA SER A 155 -23.10 5.74 -21.88
C SER A 155 -24.49 6.17 -21.39
N PRO A 156 -25.45 6.40 -22.30
CA PRO A 156 -26.75 7.02 -22.00
C PRO A 156 -27.69 6.07 -21.28
N SER A 157 -28.50 6.64 -20.38
CA SER A 157 -29.61 5.97 -19.68
C SER A 157 -30.67 5.50 -20.68
N SER A 158 -30.88 4.19 -20.80
CA SER A 158 -32.02 3.62 -21.51
C SER A 158 -33.19 3.39 -20.55
N THR A 159 -34.24 4.18 -20.70
CA THR A 159 -35.52 4.06 -19.99
C THR A 159 -36.20 2.73 -20.35
N VAL A 160 -36.43 1.85 -19.37
CA VAL A 160 -37.27 0.66 -19.54
C VAL A 160 -38.74 1.08 -19.38
N GLN A 161 -39.42 1.28 -20.50
CA GLN A 161 -40.86 1.59 -20.54
C GLN A 161 -41.66 0.29 -20.37
N SER A 162 -42.29 0.11 -19.21
CA SER A 162 -43.18 -1.01 -18.92
C SER A 162 -44.63 -0.53 -18.85
N HIS A 163 -45.39 -0.74 -19.92
CA HIS A 163 -46.85 -0.57 -19.92
C HIS A 163 -47.50 -1.94 -20.19
N VAL A 164 -47.98 -2.57 -19.11
CA VAL A 164 -48.88 -3.72 -19.18
C VAL A 164 -50.32 -3.21 -19.16
N ILE A 165 -51.13 -3.74 -20.07
CA ILE A 165 -52.47 -3.32 -20.44
C ILE A 165 -53.45 -3.43 -19.26
N ALA A 166 -54.13 -2.34 -18.94
CA ALA A 166 -55.22 -2.29 -17.95
C ALA A 166 -56.51 -2.90 -18.56
N GLY A 167 -56.91 -4.06 -18.06
CA GLY A 167 -58.23 -4.68 -18.29
C GLY A 167 -59.10 -4.58 -17.04
N ILE A 168 -60.26 -3.96 -17.16
CA ILE A 168 -61.23 -3.66 -16.10
C ILE A 168 -62.04 -4.92 -15.77
N VAL A 169 -62.15 -5.28 -14.48
CA VAL A 169 -63.34 -5.95 -13.93
C VAL A 169 -63.62 -5.41 -12.52
N SER A 170 -64.64 -4.57 -12.43
CA SER A 170 -65.27 -4.10 -11.19
C SER A 170 -65.97 -5.24 -10.45
N LEU A 171 -66.00 -5.16 -9.11
CA LEU A 171 -66.99 -5.63 -8.12
C LEU A 171 -66.22 -5.83 -6.79
N ALA A 172 -66.67 -5.53 -5.59
CA ALA A 172 -67.72 -4.70 -5.03
C ALA A 172 -67.48 -4.72 -3.50
N VAL A 173 -68.07 -3.73 -2.82
CA VAL A 173 -68.46 -3.74 -1.39
C VAL A 173 -67.36 -3.59 -0.34
N ALA A 174 -67.27 -2.35 0.15
CA ALA A 174 -66.76 -2.00 1.46
C ALA A 174 -67.50 -2.77 2.58
N ILE A 175 -66.80 -3.57 3.38
CA ILE A 175 -67.31 -4.04 4.67
C ILE A 175 -66.22 -3.87 5.74
N TRP A 176 -66.34 -2.75 6.43
CA TRP A 176 -66.25 -2.58 7.88
C TRP A 176 -64.95 -2.95 8.61
N GLN A 177 -64.34 -1.90 9.18
CA GLN A 177 -63.67 -1.95 10.46
C GLN A 177 -64.57 -2.66 11.49
N MET A 178 -64.09 -3.77 12.03
CA MET A 178 -64.52 -4.41 13.28
C MET A 178 -63.21 -4.91 13.92
N GLY A 179 -62.91 -4.68 15.18
CA GLY A 179 -63.62 -4.09 16.30
C GLY A 179 -62.70 -4.16 17.52
#